data_AF-A0A380FFV3-F1
#
_entry.id   AF-A0A380FFV3-F1
#
_cell.length_a   1.000
_cell.length_b   1.000
_cell.length_c   1.000
_cell.angle_alpha   90.00
_cell.angle_beta   90.00
_cell.angle_gamma   90.00
#
_symmetry.space_group_name_H-M   'P 1'
#
loop_
_entity.id
_entity.type
_entity.pdbx_description
1 polymer ?
#
loop_
_entity_poly.entity_id
_entity_poly.type
_entity_poly.pdbx_seq_one_letter_code
_entity_poly.pdbx_strand_id
1 'polypeptide(L)'
;MKLTNDVTEKLGIRYPIIQAGMAGSTTPELVATVSNSGGLGTIGAGYFTTDKLDQEITHVQELTDLPFAVNLFVPSDKLYLPEKVEKMNAWLRPYRRALNLEEPTVNISEEEQFNTAIELLIEKNVPIVSFTFGIPDGAIIDKLKQNHMKLIGTATSVEEAIANEQAGMDMVIAQGSEAGGHRGSFTYVAGDQVPLVGTMSLVPQIVDAVNIPVIAAGGIMDARGLIASMVFRG
;
A
#
# COMPACT_ATOMS: atom_id res chain seq x y z
N MET A 1 -25.14 -12.12 7.43
CA MET A 1 -23.67 -12.15 7.63
C MET A 1 -23.30 -10.94 8.47
N LYS A 2 -22.57 -11.09 9.58
CA LYS A 2 -22.11 -9.94 10.38
C LYS A 2 -20.87 -9.35 9.68
N LEU A 3 -20.91 -8.05 9.37
CA LEU A 3 -19.80 -7.36 8.72
C LEU A 3 -18.67 -7.01 9.71
N THR A 4 -18.95 -7.01 11.02
CA THR A 4 -17.94 -6.88 12.07
C THR A 4 -17.06 -8.14 12.14
N ASN A 5 -15.74 -7.94 12.20
CA ASN A 5 -14.69 -8.95 12.33
C ASN A 5 -13.40 -8.33 12.92
N ASP A 6 -12.35 -9.14 13.07
CA ASP A 6 -11.06 -8.74 13.61
C ASP A 6 -10.44 -7.52 12.89
N VAL A 7 -10.63 -7.41 11.57
CA VAL A 7 -10.17 -6.26 10.78
C VAL A 7 -10.88 -4.98 11.22
N THR A 8 -12.22 -5.02 11.32
CA THR A 8 -12.99 -3.85 11.78
C THR A 8 -12.65 -3.43 13.20
N GLU A 9 -12.38 -4.40 14.09
CA GLU A 9 -12.02 -4.15 15.49
C GLU A 9 -10.61 -3.54 15.61
N LYS A 10 -9.63 -4.11 14.91
CA LYS A 10 -8.24 -3.60 14.91
C LYS A 10 -8.11 -2.22 14.30
N LEU A 11 -8.92 -1.90 13.29
CA LEU A 11 -8.88 -0.62 12.57
C LEU A 11 -9.82 0.44 13.16
N GLY A 12 -10.75 0.06 14.05
CA GLY A 12 -11.75 0.98 14.60
C GLY A 12 -12.75 1.49 13.58
N ILE A 13 -13.10 0.67 12.58
CA ILE A 13 -14.04 1.02 11.49
C ILE A 13 -15.33 0.18 11.57
N ARG A 14 -16.39 0.63 10.89
CA ARG A 14 -17.71 -0.04 10.93
C ARG A 14 -17.84 -1.19 9.94
N TYR A 15 -17.29 -1.00 8.74
CA TYR A 15 -17.38 -1.94 7.63
C TYR A 15 -15.99 -2.43 7.22
N PRO A 16 -15.81 -3.71 6.88
CA PRO A 16 -14.52 -4.28 6.45
C PRO A 16 -14.24 -3.91 4.99
N ILE A 17 -14.34 -2.62 4.68
CA ILE A 17 -14.17 -2.06 3.34
C ILE A 17 -13.09 -1.01 3.43
N ILE A 18 -12.02 -1.23 2.68
CA ILE A 18 -10.88 -0.33 2.60
C ILE A 18 -10.84 0.23 1.18
N GLN A 19 -10.89 1.54 1.04
CA GLN A 19 -10.61 2.20 -0.22
C GLN A 19 -9.08 2.22 -0.42
N ALA A 20 -8.60 1.68 -1.54
CA ALA A 20 -7.17 1.45 -1.75
C ALA A 20 -6.37 2.76 -1.92
N GLY A 21 -5.16 2.84 -1.38
CA GLY A 21 -4.26 3.98 -1.59
C GLY A 21 -3.75 4.04 -3.02
N MET A 22 -4.47 4.73 -3.91
CA MET A 22 -4.13 4.84 -5.34
C MET A 22 -3.30 6.12 -5.57
N ALA A 23 -1.98 5.99 -5.58
CA ALA A 23 -1.08 7.12 -5.79
C ALA A 23 -1.39 7.85 -7.10
N GLY A 24 -1.68 9.16 -7.01
CA GLY A 24 -2.08 10.01 -8.14
C GLY A 24 -3.58 9.97 -8.51
N SER A 25 -4.41 9.19 -7.81
CA SER A 25 -5.87 9.13 -8.04
C SER A 25 -6.70 9.32 -6.78
N THR A 26 -6.18 8.96 -5.61
CA THR A 26 -6.84 9.27 -4.34
C THR A 26 -6.78 10.78 -4.06
N THR A 27 -7.88 11.36 -3.58
CA THR A 27 -7.93 12.73 -3.04
C THR A 27 -8.31 12.72 -1.56
N PRO A 28 -8.04 13.80 -0.80
CA PRO A 28 -8.45 13.92 0.59
C PRO A 28 -9.96 13.75 0.79
N GLU A 29 -10.78 14.28 -0.11
CA GLU A 29 -12.24 14.19 -0.05
C GLU A 29 -12.70 12.74 -0.20
N LEU A 30 -12.08 11.96 -1.09
CA LEU A 30 -12.39 10.54 -1.24
C LEU A 30 -12.04 9.78 0.05
N VAL A 31 -10.85 10.02 0.60
CA VAL A 31 -10.40 9.38 1.86
C VAL A 31 -11.36 9.68 2.99
N ALA A 32 -11.64 10.96 3.23
CA ALA A 32 -12.53 11.40 4.29
C ALA A 32 -13.96 10.87 4.08
N THR A 33 -14.48 10.88 2.85
CA THR A 33 -15.82 10.35 2.54
C THR A 33 -15.96 8.87 2.88
N VAL A 34 -14.94 8.07 2.58
CA VAL A 34 -14.95 6.63 2.90
C VAL A 34 -14.88 6.41 4.41
N SER A 35 -14.00 7.12 5.12
CA SER A 35 -13.90 7.05 6.57
C SER A 35 -15.20 7.48 7.25
N ASN A 36 -15.78 8.62 6.84
CA ASN A 36 -17.10 9.11 7.30
C ASN A 36 -18.25 8.13 7.01
N SER A 37 -18.13 7.33 5.96
CA SER A 37 -19.10 6.28 5.62
C SER A 37 -18.91 4.98 6.41
N GLY A 38 -17.87 4.91 7.25
CA GLY A 38 -17.58 3.78 8.14
C GLY A 38 -16.64 2.72 7.55
N GLY A 39 -16.06 2.95 6.37
CA GLY A 39 -14.94 2.17 5.87
C GLY A 39 -13.60 2.76 6.32
N LEU A 40 -12.51 2.35 5.68
CA LEU A 40 -11.19 2.96 5.84
C LEU A 40 -10.79 3.66 4.54
N GLY A 41 -10.69 4.99 4.55
CA GLY A 41 -10.05 5.75 3.48
C GLY A 41 -8.53 5.61 3.55
N THR A 42 -7.84 5.56 2.40
CA THR A 42 -6.38 5.43 2.36
C THR A 42 -5.74 6.44 1.41
N ILE A 43 -4.88 7.33 1.93
CA ILE A 43 -4.04 8.21 1.10
C ILE A 43 -3.01 7.36 0.36
N GLY A 44 -2.91 7.50 -0.97
CA GLY A 44 -1.87 6.87 -1.78
C GLY A 44 -0.63 7.77 -1.89
N ALA A 45 0.35 7.61 -1.00
CA ALA A 45 1.49 8.52 -0.85
C ALA A 45 2.81 8.00 -1.46
N GLY A 46 2.78 6.93 -2.24
CA GLY A 46 3.99 6.28 -2.79
C GLY A 46 4.90 7.15 -3.68
N TYR A 47 4.45 8.33 -4.12
CA TYR A 47 5.23 9.29 -4.92
C TYR A 47 5.30 10.68 -4.30
N PHE A 48 4.81 10.86 -3.07
CA PHE A 48 4.68 12.19 -2.49
C PHE A 48 6.01 12.69 -1.93
N THR A 49 6.24 13.98 -2.11
CA THR A 49 7.20 14.70 -1.26
C THR A 49 6.63 14.83 0.14
N THR A 50 7.48 15.07 1.13
CA THR A 50 7.09 15.28 2.53
C THR A 50 6.08 16.43 2.66
N ASP A 51 6.31 17.56 1.98
CA ASP A 51 5.38 18.70 1.97
C ASP A 51 4.00 18.35 1.39
N LYS A 52 3.98 17.58 0.30
CA LYS A 52 2.72 17.15 -0.33
C LYS A 52 1.96 16.20 0.61
N LEU A 53 2.67 15.27 1.25
CA LEU A 53 2.09 14.36 2.23
C LEU A 53 1.51 15.11 3.43
N ASP A 54 2.23 16.11 3.96
CA ASP A 54 1.78 16.96 5.06
C ASP A 54 0.46 17.67 4.75
N GLN A 55 0.38 18.28 3.56
CA GLN A 55 -0.83 18.95 3.09
C GLN A 55 -2.02 17.99 2.97
N GLU A 56 -1.81 16.80 2.39
CA GLU A 56 -2.86 15.81 2.18
C GLU A 56 -3.37 15.23 3.51
N ILE A 57 -2.48 14.93 4.45
CA ILE A 57 -2.85 14.46 5.80
C ILE A 57 -3.65 15.54 6.52
N THR A 58 -3.16 16.77 6.52
CA THR A 58 -3.81 17.90 7.20
C THR A 58 -5.21 18.12 6.64
N HIS A 59 -5.37 18.10 5.31
CA HIS A 59 -6.67 18.26 4.68
C HIS A 59 -7.63 17.10 4.99
N VAL A 60 -7.16 15.86 5.05
CA VAL A 60 -8.01 14.74 5.50
C VAL A 60 -8.46 14.94 6.96
N GLN A 61 -7.55 15.36 7.84
CA GLN A 61 -7.85 15.63 9.25
C GLN A 61 -8.84 16.79 9.44
N GLU A 62 -8.89 17.76 8.52
CA GLU A 62 -9.91 18.81 8.51
C GLU A 62 -11.30 18.29 8.11
N LEU A 63 -11.38 17.18 7.37
CA LEU A 63 -12.62 16.62 6.82
C LEU A 63 -13.19 15.44 7.62
N THR A 64 -12.41 14.81 8.50
CA THR A 64 -12.83 13.65 9.29
C THR A 64 -12.03 13.49 10.59
N ASP A 65 -12.74 13.20 11.68
CA ASP A 65 -12.14 12.75 12.95
C ASP A 65 -12.02 11.22 13.04
N LEU A 66 -12.52 10.49 12.04
CA LEU A 66 -12.48 9.02 11.98
C LEU A 66 -11.16 8.50 11.39
N PRO A 67 -10.76 7.25 11.71
CA PRO A 67 -9.52 6.67 11.22
C PRO A 67 -9.40 6.67 9.68
N PHE A 68 -8.19 6.95 9.20
CA PHE A 68 -7.76 6.78 7.81
C PHE A 68 -6.34 6.19 7.80
N ALA A 69 -5.93 5.68 6.65
CA ALA A 69 -4.60 5.12 6.45
C ALA A 69 -3.76 5.93 5.46
N VAL A 70 -2.45 5.76 5.53
CA VAL A 70 -1.51 6.21 4.50
C VAL A 70 -0.79 5.00 3.91
N ASN A 71 -0.72 4.90 2.58
CA ASN A 71 0.07 3.90 1.87
C ASN A 71 1.41 4.47 1.42
N LEU A 72 2.50 3.81 1.81
CA LEU A 72 3.86 4.15 1.42
C LEU A 72 4.49 3.02 0.60
N PHE A 73 5.39 3.39 -0.32
CA PHE A 73 6.23 2.45 -1.04
C PHE A 73 7.53 2.25 -0.27
N VAL A 74 7.86 0.99 0.00
CA VAL A 74 9.13 0.65 0.66
C VAL A 74 10.24 0.81 -0.38
N PRO A 75 11.28 1.62 -0.11
CA PRO A 75 12.42 1.74 -1.01
C PRO A 75 13.06 0.37 -1.24
N SER A 76 13.37 0.07 -2.49
CA SER A 76 14.16 -1.10 -2.86
C SER A 76 15.56 -0.64 -3.26
N ASP A 77 16.58 -1.46 -3.04
CA ASP A 77 17.92 -1.25 -3.60
C ASP A 77 17.88 -1.34 -5.13
N LYS A 78 17.51 -0.24 -5.78
CA LYS A 78 17.47 -0.17 -7.24
C LYS A 78 18.89 -0.09 -7.77
N LEU A 79 19.45 -1.23 -8.13
CA LEU A 79 20.60 -1.31 -9.02
C LEU A 79 20.17 -0.90 -10.43
N TYR A 80 20.13 0.41 -10.70
CA TYR A 80 20.04 0.88 -12.08
C TYR A 80 21.43 0.93 -12.70
N LEU A 81 21.52 0.50 -13.96
CA LEU A 81 22.74 0.62 -14.75
C LEU A 81 22.66 1.94 -15.52
N PRO A 82 23.57 2.91 -15.31
CA PRO A 82 23.52 4.21 -15.99
C PRO A 82 23.42 4.09 -17.52
N GLU A 83 24.06 3.07 -18.09
CA GLU A 83 23.97 2.72 -19.51
C GLU A 83 22.55 2.34 -19.98
N LYS A 84 21.78 1.63 -19.15
CA LYS A 84 20.39 1.26 -19.47
C LYS A 84 19.48 2.49 -19.39
N VAL A 85 19.72 3.37 -18.41
CA VAL A 85 18.99 4.64 -18.28
C VAL A 85 19.25 5.53 -19.49
N GLU A 86 20.50 5.67 -19.91
CA GLU A 86 20.88 6.46 -21.09
C GLU A 86 20.30 5.86 -22.38
N LYS A 87 20.36 4.53 -22.52
CA LYS A 87 19.75 3.84 -23.68
C LYS A 87 18.25 4.10 -23.76
N MET A 88 17.53 4.07 -22.63
CA MET A 88 16.12 4.42 -22.57
C MET A 88 15.88 5.89 -22.91
N ASN A 89 16.68 6.80 -22.35
CA ASN A 89 16.57 8.23 -22.66
C ASN A 89 16.79 8.53 -24.14
N ALA A 90 17.79 7.89 -24.76
CA ALA A 90 18.03 8.01 -26.20
C ALA A 90 16.83 7.59 -27.04
N TRP A 91 16.14 6.51 -26.65
CA TRP A 91 14.88 6.07 -27.27
C TRP A 91 13.73 7.06 -27.09
N LEU A 92 13.68 7.77 -25.96
CA LEU A 92 12.61 8.72 -25.64
C LEU A 92 12.82 10.13 -26.24
N ARG A 93 14.05 10.51 -26.62
CA ARG A 93 14.37 11.84 -27.18
C ARG A 93 13.51 12.27 -28.38
N PRO A 94 13.23 11.42 -29.38
CA PRO A 94 12.40 11.84 -30.51
C PRO A 94 11.00 12.27 -30.08
N TYR A 95 10.41 11.54 -29.12
CA TYR A 95 9.09 11.87 -28.57
C TYR A 95 9.14 13.16 -27.73
N ARG A 96 10.17 13.33 -26.90
CA ARG A 96 10.36 14.58 -26.13
C ARG A 96 10.49 15.79 -27.05
N ARG A 97 11.26 15.69 -28.13
CA ARG A 97 11.38 16.75 -29.14
C ARG A 97 10.05 17.03 -29.84
N ALA A 98 9.32 15.99 -30.23
CA ALA A 98 8.02 16.15 -30.89
C ALA A 98 6.97 16.81 -29.98
N LEU A 99 7.09 16.63 -28.66
CA LEU A 99 6.17 17.16 -27.65
C LEU A 99 6.70 18.41 -26.91
N ASN A 100 7.86 18.95 -27.29
CA ASN A 100 8.55 20.04 -26.59
C ASN A 100 8.73 19.80 -25.07
N LEU A 101 9.14 18.58 -24.69
CA LEU A 101 9.40 18.19 -23.30
C LEU A 101 10.89 18.26 -22.98
N GLU A 102 11.21 18.69 -21.76
CA GLU A 102 12.58 18.69 -21.23
C GLU A 102 13.06 17.28 -20.89
N GLU A 103 14.39 17.09 -20.80
CA GLU A 103 14.95 15.85 -20.26
C GLU A 103 14.85 15.84 -18.73
N PRO A 104 14.43 14.71 -18.12
CA PRO A 104 14.24 14.65 -16.68
C PRO A 104 15.58 14.68 -15.94
N THR A 105 15.63 15.40 -14.83
CA THR A 105 16.69 15.31 -13.82
C THR A 105 16.20 14.42 -12.67
N VAL A 106 17.06 13.50 -12.22
CA VAL A 106 16.74 12.59 -11.09
C VAL A 106 17.52 13.07 -9.88
N ASN A 107 16.84 13.72 -8.94
CA ASN A 107 17.51 14.46 -7.87
C ASN A 107 17.08 14.07 -6.45
N ILE A 108 16.41 12.94 -6.24
CA ILE A 108 15.92 12.60 -4.89
C ILE A 108 16.22 11.14 -4.51
N SER A 109 16.68 10.95 -3.28
CA SER A 109 16.83 9.64 -2.65
C SER A 109 15.47 9.15 -2.15
N GLU A 110 14.99 8.02 -2.69
CA GLU A 110 13.74 7.36 -2.27
C GLU A 110 13.78 7.01 -0.77
N GLU A 111 14.97 6.69 -0.23
CA GLU A 111 15.17 6.34 1.18
C GLU A 111 14.96 7.55 2.11
N GLU A 112 15.49 8.72 1.74
CA GLU A 112 15.32 9.95 2.52
C GLU A 112 13.85 10.38 2.55
N GLN A 113 13.16 10.30 1.40
CA GLN A 113 11.73 10.57 1.31
C GLN A 113 10.92 9.61 2.17
N PHE A 114 11.24 8.32 2.14
CA PHE A 114 10.55 7.33 2.95
C PHE A 114 10.74 7.60 4.45
N ASN A 115 11.97 7.82 4.91
CA ASN A 115 12.25 8.09 6.31
C ASN A 115 11.58 9.37 6.81
N THR A 116 11.64 10.46 6.03
CA THR A 116 10.95 11.71 6.41
C THR A 116 9.43 11.55 6.43
N ALA A 117 8.85 10.76 5.52
CA ALA A 117 7.43 10.43 5.56
C ALA A 117 7.06 9.68 6.86
N ILE A 118 7.87 8.71 7.29
CA ILE A 118 7.65 7.96 8.54
C ILE A 118 7.59 8.90 9.75
N GLU A 119 8.55 9.83 9.89
CA GLU A 119 8.54 10.82 10.97
C GLU A 119 7.27 11.67 10.95
N LEU A 120 6.88 12.14 9.77
CA LEU A 120 5.69 12.97 9.59
C LEU A 120 4.41 12.23 9.96
N LEU A 121 4.27 10.94 9.62
CA LEU A 121 3.11 10.14 10.01
C LEU A 121 2.97 10.03 11.52
N ILE A 122 4.09 9.89 12.23
CA ILE A 122 4.13 9.85 13.70
C ILE A 122 3.75 11.22 14.27
N GLU A 123 4.36 12.30 13.79
CA GLU A 123 4.05 13.67 14.22
C GLU A 123 2.57 14.01 14.06
N LYS A 124 1.97 13.60 12.94
CA LYS A 124 0.56 13.82 12.62
C LYS A 124 -0.40 12.83 13.27
N ASN A 125 0.10 11.87 14.06
CA ASN A 125 -0.71 10.84 14.71
C ASN A 125 -1.60 10.04 13.73
N VAL A 126 -1.06 9.70 12.56
CA VAL A 126 -1.79 8.86 11.60
C VAL A 126 -1.97 7.46 12.21
N PRO A 127 -3.19 6.92 12.30
CA PRO A 127 -3.42 5.70 13.09
C PRO A 127 -2.96 4.42 12.37
N ILE A 128 -2.96 4.43 11.03
CA ILE A 128 -2.75 3.23 10.21
C ILE A 128 -1.80 3.57 9.06
N VAL A 129 -0.79 2.72 8.85
CA VAL A 129 0.09 2.81 7.70
C VAL A 129 0.13 1.47 6.98
N SER A 130 0.09 1.52 5.65
CA SER A 130 0.23 0.35 4.79
C SER A 130 1.47 0.47 3.91
N PHE A 131 2.09 -0.67 3.62
CA PHE A 131 3.33 -0.74 2.87
C PHE A 131 3.15 -1.60 1.61
N THR A 132 3.77 -1.14 0.52
CA THR A 132 3.79 -1.83 -0.78
C THR A 132 5.24 -1.96 -1.27
N PHE A 133 5.52 -3.00 -2.07
CA PHE A 133 6.85 -3.32 -2.65
C PHE A 133 7.92 -3.75 -1.67
N GLY A 134 7.55 -4.07 -0.43
CA GLY A 134 8.49 -4.58 0.55
C GLY A 134 7.98 -4.46 1.96
N ILE A 135 8.90 -4.74 2.87
CA ILE A 135 8.72 -4.65 4.31
C ILE A 135 9.76 -3.63 4.81
N PRO A 136 9.37 -2.59 5.58
CA PRO A 136 10.33 -1.68 6.18
C PRO A 136 11.30 -2.40 7.12
N ASP A 137 12.44 -1.79 7.43
CA ASP A 137 13.37 -2.30 8.45
C ASP A 137 12.64 -2.52 9.79
N GLY A 138 13.02 -3.56 10.53
CA GLY A 138 12.50 -3.86 11.86
C GLY A 138 12.57 -2.68 12.83
N ALA A 139 13.60 -1.83 12.74
CA ALA A 139 13.70 -0.62 13.55
C ALA A 139 12.56 0.39 13.27
N ILE A 140 12.13 0.50 12.00
CA ILE A 140 11.01 1.35 11.59
C ILE A 140 9.69 0.73 12.06
N ILE A 141 9.53 -0.58 11.90
CA ILE A 141 8.35 -1.31 12.38
C ILE A 141 8.18 -1.11 13.90
N ASP A 142 9.24 -1.32 14.67
CA ASP A 142 9.23 -1.16 16.12
C ASP A 142 8.90 0.29 16.52
N LYS A 143 9.48 1.27 15.83
CA LYS A 143 9.20 2.69 16.07
C LYS A 143 7.74 3.04 15.83
N LEU A 144 7.14 2.58 14.73
CA LEU A 144 5.73 2.85 14.43
C LEU A 144 4.81 2.17 15.45
N LYS A 145 5.14 0.94 15.88
CA LYS A 145 4.38 0.21 16.92
C LYS A 145 4.47 0.86 18.29
N GLN A 146 5.63 1.42 18.66
CA GLN A 146 5.80 2.20 19.89
C GLN A 146 4.89 3.43 19.92
N ASN A 147 4.54 3.97 18.75
CA ASN A 147 3.57 5.04 18.57
C ASN A 147 2.14 4.52 18.33
N HIS A 148 1.87 3.25 18.65
CA HIS A 148 0.56 2.59 18.60
C HIS A 148 -0.10 2.53 17.22
N MET A 149 0.67 2.75 16.15
CA MET A 149 0.16 2.68 14.78
C MET A 149 -0.11 1.22 14.37
N LYS A 150 -1.13 1.01 13.52
CA LYS A 150 -1.41 -0.29 12.90
C LYS A 150 -0.70 -0.41 11.56
N LEU A 151 -0.03 -1.54 11.34
CA LEU A 151 0.79 -1.77 10.17
C LEU A 151 0.17 -2.82 9.26
N ILE A 152 0.07 -2.50 7.97
CA ILE A 152 -0.51 -3.40 6.96
C ILE A 152 0.52 -3.66 5.86
N GLY A 153 0.90 -4.92 5.69
CA GLY A 153 1.76 -5.34 4.58
C GLY A 153 0.96 -5.65 3.31
N THR A 154 1.61 -5.62 2.14
CA THR A 154 1.03 -6.14 0.89
C THR A 154 1.76 -7.41 0.48
N ALA A 155 1.02 -8.44 0.07
CA ALA A 155 1.54 -9.71 -0.40
C ALA A 155 0.84 -10.17 -1.68
N THR A 156 1.63 -10.76 -2.57
CA THR A 156 1.20 -11.33 -3.86
C THR A 156 1.41 -12.84 -3.96
N SER A 157 2.06 -13.42 -2.95
CA SER A 157 2.24 -14.85 -2.74
C SER A 157 2.07 -15.21 -1.26
N VAL A 158 2.03 -16.51 -0.96
CA VAL A 158 1.96 -17.02 0.41
C VAL A 158 3.25 -16.69 1.18
N GLU A 159 4.41 -16.82 0.53
CA GLU A 159 5.71 -16.54 1.11
C GLU A 159 5.84 -15.07 1.54
N GLU A 160 5.35 -14.13 0.71
CA GLU A 160 5.32 -12.71 1.05
C GLU A 160 4.39 -12.43 2.24
N ALA A 161 3.27 -13.14 2.36
CA ALA A 161 2.36 -12.97 3.49
C ALA A 161 2.99 -13.48 4.78
N ILE A 162 3.64 -14.64 4.75
CA ILE A 162 4.41 -15.18 5.88
C ILE A 162 5.53 -14.21 6.27
N ALA A 163 6.25 -13.63 5.30
CA ALA A 163 7.30 -12.66 5.58
C ALA A 163 6.76 -11.40 6.29
N ASN A 164 5.60 -10.89 5.86
CA ASN A 164 4.94 -9.76 6.52
C ASN A 164 4.55 -10.09 7.97
N GLU A 165 3.99 -11.28 8.22
CA GLU A 165 3.67 -11.73 9.58
C GLU A 165 4.93 -11.86 10.46
N GLN A 166 5.99 -12.48 9.94
CA GLN A 166 7.25 -12.66 10.66
C GLN A 166 7.94 -11.34 10.99
N ALA A 167 7.84 -10.34 10.10
CA ALA A 167 8.31 -8.99 10.35
C ALA A 167 7.45 -8.24 11.38
N GLY A 168 6.25 -8.77 11.68
CA GLY A 168 5.36 -8.23 12.70
C GLY A 168 4.32 -7.26 12.17
N MET A 169 3.95 -7.29 10.89
CA MET A 169 2.77 -6.55 10.43
C MET A 169 1.51 -6.99 11.19
N ASP A 170 0.58 -6.07 11.45
CA ASP A 170 -0.67 -6.40 12.15
C ASP A 170 -1.67 -7.14 11.25
N MET A 171 -1.61 -6.87 9.94
CA MET A 171 -2.51 -7.37 8.90
C MET A 171 -1.76 -7.46 7.55
N VAL A 172 -2.30 -8.25 6.62
CA VAL A 172 -1.74 -8.38 5.27
C VAL A 172 -2.80 -8.25 4.19
N ILE A 173 -2.51 -7.47 3.14
CA ILE A 173 -3.30 -7.36 1.93
C ILE A 173 -2.86 -8.47 0.97
N ALA A 174 -3.77 -9.40 0.69
CA ALA A 174 -3.62 -10.41 -0.35
C ALA A 174 -4.02 -9.82 -1.71
N GLN A 175 -3.04 -9.34 -2.48
CA GLN A 175 -3.25 -8.71 -3.78
C GLN A 175 -3.24 -9.78 -4.90
N GLY A 176 -4.43 -10.19 -5.34
CA GLY A 176 -4.59 -11.06 -6.50
C GLY A 176 -4.21 -10.39 -7.82
N SER A 177 -3.98 -11.19 -8.85
CA SER A 177 -3.61 -10.75 -10.21
C SER A 177 -4.63 -9.82 -10.88
N GLU A 178 -5.88 -9.84 -10.41
CA GLU A 178 -6.98 -9.01 -10.87
C GLU A 178 -6.90 -7.57 -10.35
N ALA A 179 -5.98 -7.27 -9.43
CA ALA A 179 -5.77 -5.91 -8.93
C ALA A 179 -5.23 -4.99 -10.02
N GLY A 180 -5.75 -3.77 -10.08
CA GLY A 180 -5.22 -2.70 -10.91
C GLY A 180 -3.94 -2.08 -10.32
N GLY A 181 -3.25 -1.26 -11.11
CA GLY A 181 -2.02 -0.59 -10.70
C GLY A 181 -0.80 -1.53 -10.69
N HIS A 182 0.15 -1.23 -9.82
CA HIS A 182 1.37 -2.03 -9.71
C HIS A 182 1.11 -3.35 -8.98
N ARG A 183 1.86 -4.40 -9.36
CA ARG A 183 1.98 -5.62 -8.55
C ARG A 183 2.86 -5.32 -7.34
N GLY A 184 2.32 -5.49 -6.14
CA GLY A 184 2.98 -5.17 -4.87
C GLY A 184 4.09 -6.14 -4.46
N SER A 185 4.46 -7.07 -5.35
CA SER A 185 5.45 -8.12 -5.13
C SER A 185 6.81 -7.52 -4.74
N PHE A 186 7.48 -8.20 -3.82
CA PHE A 186 8.86 -7.90 -3.42
C PHE A 186 9.74 -9.15 -3.39
N THR A 187 9.15 -10.31 -3.63
CA THR A 187 9.86 -11.55 -3.94
C THR A 187 9.80 -11.81 -5.44
N TYR A 188 10.94 -12.22 -6.01
CA TYR A 188 11.04 -12.60 -7.41
C TYR A 188 11.15 -14.12 -7.51
N VAL A 189 10.35 -14.71 -8.39
CA VAL A 189 10.45 -16.13 -8.75
C VAL A 189 11.53 -16.28 -9.82
N ALA A 190 12.11 -17.48 -9.95
CA ALA A 190 13.15 -17.79 -10.93
C ALA A 190 12.89 -17.15 -12.31
N GLY A 191 13.81 -16.28 -12.76
CA GLY A 191 13.70 -15.54 -14.01
C GLY A 191 13.05 -14.14 -13.89
N ASP A 192 13.18 -13.48 -12.74
CA ASP A 192 12.66 -12.12 -12.46
C ASP A 192 11.14 -11.97 -12.62
N GLN A 193 10.39 -13.07 -12.52
CA GLN A 193 8.94 -13.04 -12.64
C GLN A 193 8.29 -12.74 -11.30
N VAL A 194 7.36 -11.78 -11.31
CA VAL A 194 6.50 -11.49 -10.15
C VAL A 194 5.36 -12.52 -10.06
N PRO A 195 4.95 -12.93 -8.85
CA PRO A 195 3.79 -13.81 -8.67
C PRO A 195 2.51 -13.25 -9.31
N LEU A 196 1.79 -14.08 -10.06
CA LEU A 196 0.53 -13.76 -10.75
C LEU A 196 -0.59 -14.72 -10.35
N VAL A 197 -0.80 -14.90 -9.05
CA VAL A 197 -1.87 -15.74 -8.51
C VAL A 197 -3.17 -14.94 -8.43
N GLY A 198 -4.29 -15.51 -8.91
CA GLY A 198 -5.60 -14.85 -8.86
C GLY A 198 -6.20 -14.76 -7.46
N THR A 199 -7.03 -13.75 -7.19
CA THR A 199 -7.61 -13.45 -5.86
C THR A 199 -8.31 -14.67 -5.25
N MET A 200 -9.10 -15.39 -6.06
CA MET A 200 -9.85 -16.58 -5.64
C MET A 200 -8.95 -17.70 -5.10
N SER A 201 -7.71 -17.81 -5.59
CA SER A 201 -6.74 -18.81 -5.16
C SER A 201 -5.79 -18.28 -4.10
N LEU A 202 -5.37 -17.02 -4.22
CA LEU A 202 -4.37 -16.40 -3.35
C LEU A 202 -4.90 -16.21 -1.93
N VAL A 203 -6.10 -15.64 -1.79
CA VAL A 203 -6.69 -15.29 -0.48
C VAL A 203 -6.80 -16.51 0.45
N PRO A 204 -7.46 -17.62 0.07
CA PRO A 204 -7.58 -18.77 0.98
C PRO A 204 -6.22 -19.38 1.33
N GLN A 205 -5.28 -19.45 0.39
CA GLN A 205 -3.93 -19.97 0.67
C GLN A 205 -3.16 -19.11 1.68
N ILE A 206 -3.30 -17.78 1.62
CA ILE A 206 -2.71 -16.90 2.61
C ILE A 206 -3.41 -17.06 3.96
N VAL A 207 -4.75 -17.12 3.98
CA VAL A 207 -5.51 -17.31 5.23
C VAL A 207 -5.11 -18.60 5.95
N ASP A 208 -4.86 -19.68 5.22
CA ASP A 208 -4.40 -20.96 5.80
C ASP A 208 -2.96 -20.90 6.34
N ALA A 209 -2.16 -19.92 5.92
CA ALA A 209 -0.72 -19.86 6.16
C ALA A 209 -0.29 -18.83 7.22
N VAL A 210 -1.13 -17.85 7.55
CA VAL A 210 -0.82 -16.79 8.53
C VAL A 210 -1.91 -16.69 9.60
N ASN A 211 -1.54 -16.17 10.77
CA ASN A 211 -2.46 -15.95 11.89
C ASN A 211 -2.96 -14.49 11.97
N ILE A 212 -2.31 -13.57 11.26
CA ILE A 212 -2.76 -12.18 11.16
C ILE A 212 -3.94 -12.04 10.18
N PRO A 213 -4.85 -11.06 10.36
CA PRO A 213 -5.99 -10.90 9.46
C PRO A 213 -5.58 -10.57 8.03
N VAL A 214 -6.30 -11.17 7.08
CA VAL A 214 -6.06 -11.05 5.64
C VAL A 214 -7.11 -10.16 5.00
N ILE A 215 -6.66 -9.19 4.20
CA ILE A 215 -7.48 -8.24 3.46
C ILE A 215 -7.40 -8.62 1.97
N ALA A 216 -8.51 -9.05 1.37
CA ALA A 216 -8.55 -9.39 -0.04
C ALA A 216 -8.51 -8.13 -0.92
N ALA A 217 -7.66 -8.12 -1.95
CA ALA A 217 -7.59 -7.06 -2.95
C ALA A 217 -7.45 -7.63 -4.36
N GLY A 218 -8.23 -7.10 -5.30
CA GLY A 218 -8.20 -7.46 -6.72
C GLY A 218 -9.52 -8.05 -7.21
N GLY A 219 -10.15 -7.40 -8.19
CA GLY A 219 -11.41 -7.86 -8.80
C GLY A 219 -12.68 -7.68 -7.95
N ILE A 220 -12.61 -7.06 -6.77
CA ILE A 220 -13.74 -6.86 -5.86
C ILE A 220 -14.44 -5.53 -6.20
N MET A 221 -15.55 -5.62 -6.94
CA MET A 221 -16.22 -4.43 -7.49
C MET A 221 -17.64 -4.20 -6.94
N ASP A 222 -18.22 -5.18 -6.26
CA ASP A 222 -19.57 -5.10 -5.72
C ASP A 222 -19.76 -6.02 -4.51
N ALA A 223 -21.00 -6.05 -3.99
CA ALA A 223 -21.36 -6.82 -2.81
C ALA A 223 -21.10 -8.33 -2.95
N ARG A 224 -21.16 -8.90 -4.17
CA ARG A 224 -20.88 -10.34 -4.38
C ARG A 224 -19.42 -10.64 -4.15
N GLY A 225 -18.53 -9.78 -4.66
CA GLY A 225 -17.09 -9.86 -4.40
C GLY A 225 -16.77 -9.71 -2.92
N LEU A 226 -17.37 -8.73 -2.24
CA LEU A 226 -17.22 -8.56 -0.79
C LEU A 226 -17.64 -9.82 -0.02
N ILE A 227 -18.82 -10.36 -0.32
CA ILE A 227 -19.32 -11.58 0.34
C ILE A 227 -18.40 -12.76 0.06
N ALA A 228 -17.94 -12.95 -1.19
CA ALA A 228 -17.01 -14.01 -1.55
C ALA A 228 -15.70 -13.91 -0.76
N SER A 229 -15.11 -12.70 -0.67
CA SER A 229 -13.90 -12.46 0.13
C SER A 229 -14.10 -12.79 1.61
N MET A 230 -15.28 -12.50 2.15
CA MET A 230 -15.60 -12.80 3.54
C MET A 230 -15.89 -14.30 3.81
N VAL A 231 -15.98 -15.16 2.78
CA VAL A 231 -16.16 -16.61 2.93
C VAL A 231 -14.82 -17.33 3.10
N PHE A 232 -13.71 -16.79 2.59
CA PHE A 232 -12.36 -17.38 2.71
C PHE A 232 -11.78 -17.36 4.14
N ARG A 233 -12.60 -17.18 5.18
CA ARG A 233 -12.16 -17.07 6.57
C ARG A 233 -11.59 -18.40 7.09
N GLY A 234 -10.55 -18.30 7.92
CA GLY A 234 -10.17 -19.31 8.90
C GLY A 234 -10.99 -19.19 10.18
#